data_AF-A0A7X3HI20-F1
#
_entry.id   AF-A0A7X3HI20-F1
#
_cell.length_a   1.000
_cell.length_b   1.000
_cell.length_c   1.000
_cell.angle_alpha   90.00
_cell.angle_beta   90.00
_cell.angle_gamma   90.00
#
_symmetry.space_group_name_H-M   'P 1'
#
loop_
_entity.id
_entity.type
_entity.pdbx_description
1 polymer ?
#
loop_
_entity_poly.entity_id
_entity_poly.type
_entity_poly.pdbx_seq_one_letter_code
_entity_poly.pdbx_strand_id
1 'polypeptide(L)'
;MESKFDTIQPVHSPSLRSQSLRQRVQRGFTLIELMIVVAIIGILAAIAVPQYQNYIARTQFAEGLSLASGQKAAVTEAFSSNGECPNNTNAAVNGIPVMTTITGAYVDRVTTGGVADNAGGCTIVARFAQTAARPLRGNTVTLTLGNADGGSVTWTCNSNVAQQLLPTACAVAPAAGGGAAGGGAAGGGGAV
;
A
#
# COMPACT_ATOMS: atom_id res chain seq x y z
N MET A 1 -0.43 -76.85 -45.44
CA MET A 1 0.13 -78.21 -45.25
C MET A 1 1.46 -78.00 -44.57
N GLU A 2 1.69 -78.17 -43.29
CA GLU A 2 1.02 -78.87 -42.18
C GLU A 2 1.16 -77.95 -40.95
N SER A 3 0.11 -77.78 -40.14
CA SER A 3 -0.08 -78.53 -38.89
C SER A 3 1.15 -78.57 -37.98
N LYS A 4 1.13 -77.77 -36.92
CA LYS A 4 1.63 -78.22 -35.62
C LYS A 4 0.73 -77.68 -34.52
N PHE A 5 -0.42 -78.33 -34.46
CA PHE A 5 -1.12 -78.57 -33.21
C PHE A 5 -0.19 -79.43 -32.34
N ASP A 6 0.16 -78.96 -31.15
CA ASP A 6 0.42 -79.77 -29.94
C ASP A 6 1.17 -78.93 -28.91
N THR A 7 0.47 -78.58 -27.83
CA THR A 7 0.79 -79.06 -26.48
C THR A 7 0.07 -78.17 -25.47
N ILE A 8 -0.94 -78.76 -24.85
CA ILE A 8 -1.64 -78.25 -23.68
C ILE A 8 -0.65 -78.20 -22.49
N GLN A 9 -0.58 -77.06 -21.83
CA GLN A 9 -0.14 -76.95 -20.43
C GLN A 9 -1.31 -76.38 -19.62
N PRO A 10 -1.76 -77.03 -18.54
CA PRO A 10 -2.82 -76.49 -17.69
C PRO A 10 -2.29 -75.28 -16.91
N VAL A 11 -2.86 -74.11 -17.17
CA VAL A 11 -2.61 -72.91 -16.36
C VAL A 11 -3.18 -73.15 -14.96
N HIS A 12 -2.30 -73.31 -13.99
CA HIS A 12 -2.65 -73.31 -12.57
C HIS A 12 -2.96 -71.87 -12.16
N SER A 13 -4.19 -71.42 -12.36
CA SER A 13 -4.64 -70.13 -11.84
C SER A 13 -4.90 -70.23 -10.33
N PRO A 14 -4.26 -69.39 -9.50
CA PRO A 14 -4.44 -69.41 -8.05
C PRO A 14 -5.90 -69.16 -7.68
N SER A 15 -6.36 -69.87 -6.65
CA SER A 15 -7.66 -69.70 -6.04
C SER A 15 -7.95 -68.22 -5.79
N LEU A 16 -9.11 -67.76 -6.28
CA LEU A 16 -9.66 -66.44 -5.98
C LEU A 16 -9.85 -66.36 -4.47
N ARG A 17 -8.82 -65.89 -3.77
CA ARG A 17 -8.92 -65.49 -2.38
C ARG A 17 -9.97 -64.38 -2.37
N SER A 18 -11.14 -64.69 -1.81
CA SER A 18 -12.18 -63.73 -1.49
C SER A 18 -11.56 -62.66 -0.58
N GLN A 19 -10.96 -61.64 -1.22
CA GLN A 19 -10.58 -60.43 -0.54
C GLN A 19 -11.90 -59.73 -0.25
N SER A 20 -12.38 -59.92 0.98
CA SER A 20 -13.47 -59.12 1.50
C SER A 20 -13.08 -57.65 1.37
N LEU A 21 -13.62 -56.99 0.35
CA LEU A 21 -13.57 -55.55 0.19
C LEU A 21 -14.25 -54.95 1.40
N ARG A 22 -13.45 -54.60 2.42
CA ARG A 22 -13.90 -53.76 3.53
C ARG A 22 -14.34 -52.43 2.92
N GLN A 23 -15.64 -52.26 2.72
CA GLN A 23 -16.24 -50.98 2.37
C GLN A 23 -15.83 -49.99 3.47
N ARG A 24 -14.91 -49.07 3.12
CA ARG A 24 -14.61 -47.93 3.98
C ARG A 24 -15.88 -47.08 3.99
N VAL A 25 -16.58 -47.06 5.12
CA VAL A 25 -17.71 -46.15 5.33
C VAL A 25 -17.17 -44.72 5.15
N GLN A 26 -17.55 -44.09 4.04
CA GLN A 26 -17.25 -42.69 3.76
C GLN A 26 -18.03 -41.85 4.77
N ARG A 27 -17.37 -41.45 5.86
CA ARG A 27 -17.91 -40.42 6.77
C ARG A 27 -17.83 -39.09 6.03
N GLY A 28 -18.91 -38.71 5.36
CA GLY A 28 -19.04 -37.40 4.72
C GLY A 28 -19.07 -36.27 5.75
N PHE A 29 -18.58 -35.10 5.35
CA PHE A 29 -18.70 -33.86 6.12
C PHE A 29 -20.18 -33.53 6.31
N THR A 30 -20.59 -33.24 7.53
CA THR A 30 -21.98 -32.88 7.81
C THR A 30 -22.27 -31.45 7.35
N LEU A 31 -23.50 -31.17 6.93
CA LEU A 31 -23.91 -29.82 6.54
C LEU A 31 -23.78 -28.84 7.73
N ILE A 32 -23.98 -29.35 8.95
CA ILE A 32 -23.81 -28.57 10.19
C ILE A 32 -22.34 -28.19 10.44
N GLU A 33 -21.37 -29.07 10.17
CA GLU A 33 -19.95 -28.73 10.28
C GLU A 33 -19.56 -27.64 9.29
N LEU A 34 -20.08 -27.70 8.06
CA LEU A 34 -19.82 -26.70 7.03
C LEU A 34 -20.40 -25.33 7.43
N MET A 35 -21.62 -25.30 7.98
CA MET A 35 -22.25 -24.05 8.44
C MET A 35 -21.45 -23.35 9.54
N ILE A 36 -20.92 -24.11 10.51
CA ILE A 36 -20.09 -23.54 11.58
C ILE A 36 -18.79 -22.99 11.02
N VAL A 37 -18.14 -23.70 10.08
CA VAL A 37 -16.91 -23.25 9.45
C VAL A 37 -17.13 -21.93 8.70
N VAL A 38 -18.21 -21.82 7.91
CA VAL A 38 -18.53 -20.60 7.17
C VAL A 38 -18.85 -19.45 8.13
N ALA A 39 -19.55 -19.72 9.24
CA ALA A 39 -19.83 -18.70 10.25
C ALA A 39 -18.54 -18.13 10.86
N ILE A 40 -17.57 -18.98 11.21
CA ILE A 40 -16.28 -18.55 11.77
C ILE A 40 -15.47 -17.76 10.73
N ILE A 41 -15.38 -18.25 9.49
CA ILE A 41 -14.68 -17.55 8.40
C ILE A 41 -15.32 -16.17 8.15
N GLY A 42 -16.65 -16.07 8.20
CA GLY A 42 -17.37 -14.80 8.04
C GLY A 42 -16.96 -13.75 9.08
N ILE A 43 -16.85 -14.13 10.35
CA ILE A 43 -16.41 -13.23 11.43
C ILE A 43 -14.95 -12.80 11.21
N LEU A 44 -14.06 -13.73 10.88
CA LEU A 44 -12.65 -13.43 10.65
C LEU A 44 -12.48 -12.49 9.44
N ALA A 45 -13.20 -12.73 8.35
CA ALA A 45 -13.14 -11.91 7.14
C ALA A 45 -13.60 -10.47 7.40
N ALA A 46 -14.63 -10.27 8.23
CA ALA A 46 -15.13 -8.93 8.56
C ALA A 46 -14.08 -8.04 9.22
N ILE A 47 -13.18 -8.62 10.03
CA ILE A 47 -12.08 -7.91 10.69
C ILE A 47 -10.85 -7.83 9.78
N ALA A 48 -10.51 -8.93 9.10
CA ALA A 48 -9.29 -9.06 8.32
C ALA A 48 -9.29 -8.18 7.06
N VAL A 49 -10.43 -8.08 6.35
CA VAL A 49 -10.52 -7.33 5.09
C VAL A 49 -10.18 -5.83 5.27
N PRO A 50 -10.78 -5.07 6.19
CA PRO A 50 -10.44 -3.65 6.34
C PRO A 50 -9.00 -3.45 6.81
N GLN A 51 -8.47 -4.33 7.67
CA GLN A 51 -7.06 -4.27 8.10
C GLN A 51 -6.09 -4.51 6.95
N TYR A 52 -6.37 -5.50 6.11
CA TYR A 52 -5.55 -5.81 4.93
C TYR A 52 -5.58 -4.65 3.92
N GLN A 53 -6.74 -4.03 3.69
CA GLN A 53 -6.84 -2.84 2.83
C GLN A 53 -5.99 -1.68 3.35
N ASN A 54 -5.95 -1.45 4.67
CA ASN A 54 -5.10 -0.43 5.27
C ASN A 54 -3.60 -0.77 5.11
N TYR A 55 -3.23 -2.04 5.21
CA TYR A 55 -1.86 -2.49 4.96
C TYR A 55 -1.45 -2.19 3.51
N ILE A 56 -2.29 -2.53 2.53
CA ILE A 56 -2.03 -2.21 1.12
C ILE A 56 -1.95 -0.70 0.89
N ALA A 57 -2.83 0.10 1.51
CA ALA A 57 -2.72 1.55 1.41
C ALA A 57 -1.38 2.07 1.99
N ARG A 58 -0.89 1.53 3.11
CA ARG A 58 0.41 1.91 3.67
C ARG A 58 1.58 1.54 2.75
N THR A 59 1.55 0.39 2.10
CA THR A 59 2.62 -0.01 1.16
C THR A 59 2.64 0.86 -0.09
N GLN A 60 1.46 1.21 -0.62
CA GLN A 60 1.35 2.13 -1.74
C GLN A 60 1.74 3.56 -1.37
N PHE A 61 1.45 4.00 -0.13
CA PHE A 61 1.94 5.28 0.38
C PHE A 61 3.47 5.33 0.40
N ALA A 62 4.12 4.23 0.81
CA ALA A 62 5.57 4.13 0.85
C ALA A 62 6.21 4.25 -0.55
N GLU A 63 5.56 3.79 -1.61
CA GLU A 63 6.01 4.04 -3.00
C GLU A 63 6.02 5.54 -3.31
N GLY A 64 4.92 6.25 -3.01
CA GLY A 64 4.85 7.70 -3.20
C GLY A 64 5.92 8.45 -2.40
N LEU A 65 6.14 8.05 -1.15
CA LEU A 65 7.19 8.60 -0.30
C LEU A 65 8.59 8.31 -0.86
N SER A 66 8.82 7.12 -1.44
CA SER A 66 10.09 6.73 -2.03
C SER A 66 10.40 7.55 -3.28
N LEU A 67 9.44 7.69 -4.20
CA LEU A 67 9.59 8.51 -5.40
C LEU A 67 9.83 9.98 -5.07
N ALA A 68 9.09 10.52 -4.10
CA ALA A 68 9.33 11.87 -3.59
C ALA A 68 10.73 12.00 -2.95
N SER A 69 11.13 11.03 -2.13
CA SER A 69 12.42 11.06 -1.43
C SER A 69 13.61 10.99 -2.38
N GLY A 70 13.46 10.34 -3.54
CA GLY A 70 14.48 10.30 -4.59
C GLY A 70 14.88 11.68 -5.12
N GLN A 71 14.00 12.70 -4.99
CA GLN A 71 14.29 14.05 -5.45
C GLN A 71 14.97 14.94 -4.39
N LYS A 72 15.10 14.48 -3.14
CA LYS A 72 15.66 15.28 -2.02
C LYS A 72 17.06 15.80 -2.32
N ALA A 73 17.93 14.97 -2.88
CA ALA A 73 19.31 15.36 -3.19
C ALA A 73 19.35 16.49 -4.22
N ALA A 74 18.65 16.35 -5.35
CA ALA A 74 18.62 17.37 -6.39
C ALA A 74 17.98 18.68 -5.92
N VAL A 75 16.92 18.61 -5.10
CA VAL A 75 16.30 19.81 -4.50
C VAL A 75 17.23 20.49 -3.50
N THR A 76 17.94 19.71 -2.68
CA THR A 76 18.89 20.24 -1.69
C THR A 76 20.06 20.91 -2.40
N GLU A 77 20.63 20.26 -3.41
CA GLU A 77 21.75 20.81 -4.19
C GLU A 77 21.35 22.09 -4.91
N ALA A 78 20.18 22.11 -5.56
CA ALA A 78 19.65 23.31 -6.20
C ALA A 78 19.55 24.46 -5.18
N PHE A 79 18.85 24.23 -4.06
CA PHE A 79 18.69 25.24 -3.01
C PHE A 79 20.04 25.73 -2.46
N SER A 80 21.00 24.83 -2.18
CA SER A 80 22.32 25.21 -1.69
C SER A 80 23.16 25.97 -2.72
N SER A 81 22.93 25.75 -4.02
CA SER A 81 23.69 26.39 -5.09
C SER A 81 23.18 27.79 -5.44
N ASN A 82 21.87 27.99 -5.49
CA ASN A 82 21.27 29.24 -5.98
C ASN A 82 20.25 29.89 -5.03
N GLY A 83 19.95 29.27 -3.89
CA GLY A 83 18.95 29.76 -2.94
C GLY A 83 17.51 29.66 -3.46
N GLU A 84 17.24 28.92 -4.53
CA GLU A 84 15.93 28.82 -5.15
C GLU A 84 15.39 27.38 -5.15
N CYS A 85 14.07 27.25 -5.08
CA CYS A 85 13.43 25.95 -5.17
C CYS A 85 13.23 25.52 -6.64
N PRO A 86 13.79 24.38 -7.07
CA PRO A 86 13.62 23.94 -8.45
C PRO A 86 12.16 23.56 -8.72
N ASN A 87 11.59 24.11 -9.80
CA ASN A 87 10.21 23.87 -10.19
C ASN A 87 10.15 23.03 -11.48
N ASN A 88 9.75 21.76 -11.36
CA ASN A 88 9.70 20.83 -12.48
C ASN A 88 8.30 20.72 -13.15
N THR A 89 7.40 21.69 -12.90
CA THR A 89 5.99 21.59 -13.34
C THR A 89 5.87 21.48 -14.85
N ASN A 90 6.65 22.28 -15.60
CA ASN A 90 6.54 22.37 -17.05
C ASN A 90 7.77 21.87 -17.81
N ALA A 91 8.90 21.69 -17.14
CA ALA A 91 10.16 21.27 -17.75
C ALA A 91 11.06 20.55 -16.74
N ALA A 92 12.07 19.83 -17.23
CA ALA A 92 13.13 19.30 -16.38
C ALA A 92 14.03 20.45 -15.88
N VAL A 93 14.49 20.37 -14.63
CA VAL A 93 15.24 21.44 -13.94
C VAL A 93 16.24 20.82 -12.97
N ASN A 94 17.48 21.29 -12.93
CA ASN A 94 18.52 20.82 -11.98
C ASN A 94 18.64 19.28 -11.87
N GLY A 95 18.51 18.56 -13.00
CA GLY A 95 18.57 17.08 -13.04
C GLY A 95 17.27 16.38 -12.58
N ILE A 96 16.24 17.13 -12.20
CA ILE A 96 14.90 16.65 -11.88
C ILE A 96 14.08 16.60 -13.16
N PRO A 97 13.56 15.42 -13.57
CA PRO A 97 12.69 15.30 -14.72
C PRO A 97 11.37 16.10 -14.57
N VAL A 98 10.72 16.43 -15.69
CA VAL A 98 9.40 17.09 -15.67
C VAL A 98 8.38 16.25 -14.90
N MET A 99 7.46 16.90 -14.17
CA MET A 99 6.60 16.23 -13.18
C MET A 99 5.84 14.99 -13.69
N THR A 100 5.45 14.98 -14.96
CA THR A 100 4.70 13.89 -15.60
C THR A 100 5.54 12.66 -15.94
N THR A 101 6.86 12.74 -15.82
CA THR A 101 7.77 11.62 -16.08
C THR A 101 8.13 10.85 -14.81
N ILE A 102 7.96 11.46 -13.64
CA ILE A 102 8.21 10.82 -12.36
C ILE A 102 6.91 10.14 -11.89
N THR A 103 6.66 8.94 -12.43
CA THR A 103 5.44 8.17 -12.21
C THR A 103 5.72 6.81 -11.58
N GLY A 104 4.73 6.22 -10.94
CA GLY A 104 4.78 4.86 -10.38
C GLY A 104 3.49 4.09 -10.65
N ALA A 105 3.39 2.86 -10.11
CA ALA A 105 2.17 2.06 -10.24
C ALA A 105 0.98 2.73 -9.54
N TYR A 106 1.23 3.46 -8.45
CA TYR A 106 0.22 4.15 -7.66
C TYR A 106 0.45 5.67 -7.56
N VAL A 107 1.42 6.20 -8.29
CA VAL A 107 1.82 7.62 -8.25
C VAL A 107 1.64 8.22 -9.63
N ASP A 108 0.81 9.26 -9.70
CA ASP A 108 0.45 9.98 -10.93
C ASP A 108 1.59 10.89 -11.40
N ARG A 109 2.27 11.54 -10.45
CA ARG A 109 3.35 12.50 -10.72
C ARG A 109 4.07 12.90 -9.44
N VAL A 110 5.28 13.42 -9.60
CA VAL A 110 6.05 14.10 -8.54
C VAL A 110 6.41 15.50 -8.99
N THR A 111 6.00 16.50 -8.21
CA THR A 111 6.26 17.91 -8.48
C THR A 111 7.20 18.49 -7.44
N THR A 112 8.20 19.26 -7.87
CA THR A 112 9.06 20.06 -7.00
C THR A 112 8.72 21.54 -7.14
N GLY A 113 8.98 22.31 -6.09
CA GLY A 113 8.72 23.75 -6.07
C GLY A 113 8.76 24.28 -4.65
N GLY A 114 7.81 25.13 -4.27
CA GLY A 114 7.80 25.82 -2.98
C GLY A 114 8.38 27.22 -3.09
N VAL A 115 8.48 27.91 -1.94
CA VAL A 115 9.05 29.25 -1.84
C VAL A 115 10.27 29.13 -0.94
N ALA A 116 11.42 29.52 -1.47
CA ALA A 116 12.65 29.55 -0.71
C ALA A 116 12.58 30.67 0.35
N ASP A 117 12.94 30.32 1.58
CA ASP A 117 13.21 31.26 2.66
C ASP A 117 14.50 30.84 3.40
N ASN A 118 14.91 31.65 4.37
CA ASN A 118 16.11 31.38 5.16
C ASN A 118 15.99 30.12 6.05
N ALA A 119 14.82 29.49 6.10
CA ALA A 119 14.61 28.23 6.81
C ALA A 119 14.51 27.05 5.84
N GLY A 120 14.59 27.25 4.52
CA GLY A 120 14.32 26.24 3.49
C GLY A 120 13.04 26.56 2.71
N GLY A 121 12.01 25.72 2.82
CA GLY A 121 10.70 25.96 2.19
C GLY A 121 10.48 25.29 0.83
N CYS A 122 11.50 24.64 0.27
CA CYS A 122 11.34 23.84 -0.94
C CYS A 122 10.53 22.58 -0.68
N THR A 123 9.65 22.24 -1.63
CA THR A 123 8.70 21.14 -1.51
C THR A 123 8.89 20.11 -2.61
N ILE A 124 8.64 18.86 -2.26
CA ILE A 124 8.49 17.73 -3.20
C ILE A 124 7.14 17.09 -2.91
N VAL A 125 6.24 17.07 -3.89
CA VAL A 125 4.87 16.60 -3.76
C VAL A 125 4.65 15.41 -4.70
N ALA A 126 4.47 14.22 -4.15
CA ALA A 126 3.99 13.07 -4.91
C ALA A 126 2.47 12.99 -4.80
N ARG A 127 1.78 12.96 -5.95
CA ARG A 127 0.33 12.78 -6.04
C ARG A 127 0.00 11.34 -6.37
N PHE A 128 -0.88 10.73 -5.58
CA PHE A 128 -1.32 9.36 -5.83
C PHE A 128 -2.32 9.27 -7.00
N ALA A 129 -2.12 8.26 -7.84
CA ALA A 129 -2.96 7.96 -9.00
C ALA A 129 -4.32 7.36 -8.62
N GLN A 130 -5.21 7.25 -9.60
CA GLN A 130 -6.52 6.61 -9.43
C GLN A 130 -6.43 5.08 -9.29
N THR A 131 -5.31 4.49 -9.69
CA THR A 131 -4.99 3.07 -9.48
C THR A 131 -4.64 2.74 -8.03
N ALA A 132 -4.32 3.75 -7.21
CA ALA A 132 -4.03 3.58 -5.79
C ALA A 132 -5.26 3.09 -5.01
N ALA A 133 -5.02 2.63 -3.78
CA ALA A 133 -6.04 2.26 -2.81
C ALA A 133 -6.97 3.46 -2.60
N ARG A 134 -8.27 3.18 -2.42
CA ARG A 134 -9.32 4.21 -2.28
C ARG A 134 -8.95 5.39 -1.37
N PRO A 135 -8.38 5.19 -0.15
CA PRO A 135 -8.04 6.32 0.73
C PRO A 135 -6.85 7.17 0.25
N LEU A 136 -6.10 6.74 -0.77
CA LEU A 136 -4.96 7.48 -1.32
C LEU A 136 -5.29 8.24 -2.60
N ARG A 137 -6.30 7.85 -3.37
CA ARG A 137 -6.54 8.40 -4.72
C ARG A 137 -6.65 9.92 -4.72
N GLY A 138 -5.80 10.59 -5.49
CA GLY A 138 -5.78 12.06 -5.59
C GLY A 138 -5.22 12.80 -4.37
N ASN A 139 -4.91 12.09 -3.29
CA ASN A 139 -4.17 12.61 -2.15
C ASN A 139 -2.68 12.74 -2.47
N THR A 140 -1.94 13.38 -1.57
CA THR A 140 -0.54 13.75 -1.79
C THR A 140 0.31 13.50 -0.56
N VAL A 141 1.57 13.15 -0.77
CA VAL A 141 2.63 13.27 0.23
C VAL A 141 3.56 14.40 -0.15
N THR A 142 3.82 15.29 0.79
CA THR A 142 4.63 16.50 0.63
C THR A 142 5.83 16.44 1.57
N LEU A 143 7.02 16.46 1.00
CA LEU A 143 8.27 16.62 1.71
C LEU A 143 8.67 18.09 1.66
N THR A 144 8.95 18.71 2.80
CA THR A 144 9.40 20.11 2.87
C THR A 144 10.79 20.19 3.47
N LEU A 145 11.69 20.85 2.74
CA LEU A 145 13.04 21.15 3.17
C LEU A 145 13.01 22.19 4.30
N GLY A 146 13.73 21.93 5.38
CA GLY A 146 13.85 22.79 6.54
C GLY A 146 15.30 22.93 7.04
N ASN A 147 15.58 23.99 7.79
CA ASN A 147 16.85 24.32 8.45
C ASN A 147 18.06 24.50 7.52
N ALA A 148 17.83 24.73 6.23
CA ALA A 148 18.89 24.73 5.22
C ALA A 148 20.01 25.75 5.49
N ASP A 149 19.69 26.95 5.99
CA ASP A 149 20.68 28.01 6.28
C ASP A 149 21.52 27.75 7.55
N GLY A 150 21.06 26.87 8.43
CA GLY A 150 21.80 26.44 9.62
C GLY A 150 22.88 25.39 9.32
N GLY A 151 23.11 25.06 8.04
CA GLY A 151 23.99 23.98 7.61
C GLY A 151 23.44 22.57 7.84
N SER A 152 22.17 22.46 8.28
CA SER A 152 21.50 21.19 8.55
C SER A 152 20.31 20.98 7.62
N VAL A 153 20.36 19.96 6.77
CA VAL A 153 19.28 19.63 5.84
C VAL A 153 18.26 18.74 6.55
N THR A 154 17.12 19.29 6.94
CA THR A 154 16.00 18.54 7.53
C THR A 154 14.84 18.41 6.55
N TRP A 155 14.07 17.33 6.67
CA TRP A 155 12.92 17.09 5.81
C TRP A 155 11.70 16.73 6.66
N THR A 156 10.65 17.54 6.56
CA THR A 156 9.36 17.22 7.16
C THR A 156 8.48 16.52 6.13
N CYS A 157 7.73 15.50 6.56
CA CYS A 157 6.81 14.77 5.70
C CYS A 157 5.38 15.00 6.15
N ASN A 158 4.55 15.55 5.27
CA ASN A 158 3.13 15.81 5.51
C ASN A 158 2.26 15.17 4.43
N SER A 159 1.02 14.82 4.74
CA SER A 159 0.07 14.30 3.75
C SER A 159 -1.38 14.61 4.14
N ASN A 160 -2.28 14.67 3.18
CA ASN A 160 -3.72 14.81 3.39
C ASN A 160 -4.46 13.47 3.55
N VAL A 161 -3.72 12.36 3.69
CA VAL A 161 -4.25 11.03 4.02
C VAL A 161 -4.42 10.92 5.54
N ALA A 162 -5.36 10.10 6.03
CA ALA A 162 -5.59 9.87 7.46
C ALA A 162 -4.37 9.25 8.18
N GLN A 163 -4.02 9.74 9.38
CA GLN A 163 -2.81 9.37 10.15
C GLN A 163 -2.60 7.86 10.30
N GLN A 164 -3.66 7.05 10.40
CA GLN A 164 -3.51 5.59 10.52
C GLN A 164 -2.96 4.93 9.26
N LEU A 165 -2.80 5.63 8.14
CA LEU A 165 -2.23 5.11 6.90
C LEU A 165 -0.83 5.65 6.62
N LEU A 166 -0.31 6.57 7.45
CA LEU A 166 1.01 7.13 7.29
C LEU A 166 2.06 6.35 8.11
N PRO A 167 3.32 6.30 7.63
CA PRO A 167 4.47 5.99 8.47
C PRO A 167 4.62 7.01 9.60
N THR A 168 5.28 6.62 10.70
CA THR A 168 5.55 7.51 11.85
C THR A 168 6.37 8.74 11.49
N ALA A 169 7.18 8.66 10.42
CA ALA A 169 7.96 9.79 9.91
C ALA A 169 7.11 10.87 9.21
N CYS A 170 5.83 10.60 8.95
CA CYS A 170 4.92 11.50 8.27
C CYS A 170 3.70 11.85 9.14
N ALA A 171 3.24 13.09 9.04
CA ALA A 171 2.07 13.59 9.75
C ALA A 171 0.94 14.01 8.79
N VAL A 172 -0.29 14.03 9.28
CA VAL A 172 -1.40 14.69 8.58
C VAL A 172 -1.08 16.18 8.48
N ALA A 173 -1.15 16.74 7.28
CA ALA A 173 -0.99 18.18 7.08
C ALA A 173 -2.09 18.91 7.88
N PRO A 174 -1.74 19.98 8.63
CA PRO A 174 -2.77 20.79 9.29
C PRO A 174 -3.75 21.29 8.22
N ALA A 175 -5.05 21.11 8.45
CA ALA A 175 -6.07 21.60 7.55
C ALA A 175 -5.82 23.09 7.33
N ALA A 176 -5.53 23.49 6.09
CA ALA A 176 -5.40 24.91 5.73
C ALA A 176 -6.68 25.59 6.23
N GLY A 177 -6.54 26.50 7.20
CA GLY A 177 -7.64 27.04 7.98
C GLY A 177 -8.74 27.63 7.11
N GLY A 178 -9.81 26.87 6.88
CA GLY A 178 -11.13 27.41 6.66
C GLY A 178 -11.64 27.86 8.03
N GLY A 179 -11.93 29.15 8.17
CA GLY A 179 -12.46 29.73 9.40
C GLY A 179 -13.60 28.88 9.96
N ALA A 180 -13.44 28.47 11.22
CA ALA A 180 -14.46 27.76 11.96
C ALA A 180 -15.68 28.67 12.13
N ALA A 181 -16.76 28.36 11.41
CA ALA A 181 -18.10 28.83 11.74
C ALA A 181 -18.85 27.69 12.47
N GLY A 182 -19.16 27.94 13.75
CA GLY A 182 -20.16 27.21 14.56
C GLY A 182 -19.69 25.87 15.13
N GLY A 183 -19.91 25.53 16.40
CA GLY A 183 -20.57 26.19 17.51
C GLY A 183 -20.37 25.27 18.71
N GLY A 184 -19.58 25.70 19.69
CA GLY A 184 -19.30 24.94 20.90
C GLY A 184 -20.44 25.11 21.90
N ALA A 185 -21.30 24.10 22.01
CA ALA A 185 -22.17 23.94 23.16
C ALA A 185 -21.30 23.60 24.38
N ALA A 186 -21.18 24.55 25.31
CA ALA A 186 -20.58 24.35 26.62
C ALA A 186 -21.51 23.45 27.46
N GLY A 187 -21.13 22.19 27.65
CA GLY A 187 -21.67 21.33 28.69
C GLY A 187 -20.92 21.58 30.00
N GLY A 188 -21.52 22.36 30.89
CA GLY A 188 -21.09 22.50 32.28
C GLY A 188 -21.68 21.40 33.16
N GLY A 189 -20.96 21.08 34.23
CA GLY A 189 -21.37 20.19 35.32
C GLY A 189 -20.34 19.09 35.55
N GLY A 190 -19.72 18.92 36.71
CA GLY A 190 -19.98 19.45 38.05
C GLY A 190 -19.47 18.41 39.05
N ALA A 191 -18.86 18.89 40.13
CA ALA A 191 -18.68 18.26 41.44
C ALA A 191 -18.44 16.73 41.51
N VAL A 192 -17.26 16.33 42.00
CA VAL A 192 -16.97 16.08 43.44
C VAL A 192 -15.47 16.02 43.67
#